data_AF-A0A928YNY9-F1
#
_entry.id   AF-A0A928YNY9-F1
#
_cell.length_a   1.000
_cell.length_b   1.000
_cell.length_c   1.000
_cell.angle_alpha   90.00
_cell.angle_beta   90.00
_cell.angle_gamma   90.00
#
_symmetry.space_group_name_H-M   'P 1'
#
loop_
_entity.id
_entity.type
_entity.pdbx_description
1 polymer ?
#
loop_
_entity_poly.entity_id
_entity_poly.type
_entity_poly.pdbx_seq_one_letter_code
_entity_poly.pdbx_strand_id
1 'polypeptide(L)'
;MSEFKGTKGKWYLQEFTDNYTNIIRCDNGFHKTLFLASTSQTSGGEARANAQLMSCAPEMLEMLEAIQLTLDDGRNVESGSMFHDILRNLIKSATTI
;
A
#
# COMPACT_ATOMS: atom_id res chain seq x y z
N MET A 1 18.06 -11.17 2.19
CA MET A 1 17.38 -9.87 2.37
C MET A 1 16.28 -9.82 1.33
N SER A 2 15.02 -9.68 1.74
CA SER A 2 13.91 -9.48 0.81
C SER A 2 14.06 -8.10 0.17
N GLU A 3 13.96 -8.04 -1.16
CA GLU A 3 13.92 -6.79 -1.91
C GLU A 3 12.68 -5.98 -1.48
N PHE A 4 12.80 -4.65 -1.36
CA PHE A 4 11.65 -3.77 -1.13
C PHE A 4 10.73 -3.83 -2.36
N LYS A 5 9.54 -4.42 -2.20
CA LYS A 5 8.54 -4.72 -3.23
C LYS A 5 7.44 -3.66 -3.32
N GLY A 6 7.59 -2.54 -2.62
CA GLY A 6 6.66 -1.42 -2.65
C GLY A 6 6.14 -1.14 -4.06
N THR A 7 4.91 -0.63 -4.19
CA THR A 7 4.19 -0.45 -5.46
C THR A 7 5.14 -0.11 -6.63
N LYS A 8 5.46 -1.13 -7.45
CA LYS A 8 6.69 -1.20 -8.27
C LYS A 8 6.97 0.14 -8.97
N GLY A 9 8.18 0.70 -8.84
CA GLY A 9 8.62 1.87 -9.60
C GLY A 9 8.76 3.16 -8.78
N LYS A 10 9.41 4.16 -9.38
CA LYS A 10 9.67 5.45 -8.74
C LYS A 10 8.43 6.35 -8.82
N TRP A 11 8.05 6.87 -7.67
CA TRP A 11 6.97 7.84 -7.51
C TRP A 11 7.49 9.26 -7.72
N TYR A 12 6.72 10.11 -8.39
CA TYR A 12 7.04 11.51 -8.58
C TYR A 12 5.89 12.39 -8.07
N LEU A 13 6.25 13.52 -7.47
CA LEU A 13 5.31 14.57 -7.10
C LEU A 13 5.35 15.64 -8.19
N GLN A 14 4.18 15.99 -8.72
CA GLN A 14 3.99 17.20 -9.50
C GLN A 14 3.34 18.23 -8.60
N GLU A 15 4.18 19.10 -8.04
CA GLU A 15 3.73 20.21 -7.19
C GLU A 15 3.26 21.38 -8.07
N PHE A 16 2.35 22.21 -7.54
CA PHE A 16 1.91 23.49 -8.14
C PHE A 16 1.07 23.43 -9.41
N THR A 17 0.34 22.34 -9.67
CA THR A 17 -0.72 22.32 -10.71
C THR A 17 -2.08 22.59 -10.07
N ASP A 18 -2.74 23.68 -10.45
CA ASP A 18 -4.18 23.93 -10.20
C ASP A 18 -4.67 23.69 -8.75
N ASN A 19 -3.96 24.21 -7.74
CA ASN A 19 -4.23 24.04 -6.29
C ASN A 19 -4.04 22.62 -5.72
N TYR A 20 -3.54 21.68 -6.51
CA TYR A 20 -3.25 20.31 -6.08
C TYR A 20 -1.77 19.95 -6.23
N THR A 21 -1.37 18.93 -5.47
CA THR A 21 -0.13 18.17 -5.67
C THR A 21 -0.53 16.81 -6.23
N ASN A 22 -0.04 16.48 -7.43
CA ASN A 22 -0.36 15.21 -8.08
C ASN A 22 0.72 14.18 -7.79
N ILE A 23 0.29 12.97 -7.49
CA ILE A 23 1.14 11.79 -7.41
C ILE A 23 1.09 11.11 -8.79
N ILE A 24 2.23 11.05 -9.47
CA ILE A 24 2.33 10.49 -10.82
C ILE A 24 3.39 9.38 -10.89
N ARG A 25 3.18 8.45 -11.83
CA ARG A 25 4.18 7.47 -12.23
C ARG A 25 4.55 7.70 -13.69
N CYS A 26 5.82 8.01 -13.94
CA CYS A 26 6.38 8.06 -15.29
C CYS A 26 7.13 6.76 -15.55
N ASP A 27 6.71 6.03 -16.58
CA ASP A 27 7.48 4.92 -17.11
C ASP A 27 8.40 5.45 -18.22
N ASN A 28 9.71 5.23 -18.08
CA ASN A 28 10.71 5.82 -18.96
C ASN A 28 10.73 5.10 -20.31
N GLY A 29 10.23 5.79 -21.35
CA GLY A 29 10.42 5.40 -22.76
C GLY A 29 9.38 6.03 -23.70
N PHE A 30 8.15 6.15 -23.24
CA PHE A 30 7.05 6.81 -23.93
C PHE A 30 6.29 7.60 -22.87
N HIS A 31 6.14 8.91 -23.02
CA HIS A 31 5.59 9.83 -22.03
C HIS A 31 4.13 9.51 -21.64
N LYS A 32 3.90 8.40 -20.94
CA LYS A 32 2.62 8.03 -20.33
C LYS A 32 2.74 8.36 -18.85
N THR A 33 2.43 9.61 -18.52
CA THR A 33 2.20 10.00 -17.13
C THR A 33 0.93 9.30 -16.66
N LEU A 34 1.05 8.29 -15.81
CA LEU A 34 -0.10 7.72 -15.13
C LEU A 34 -0.41 8.61 -13.92
N PHE A 35 -1.52 9.33 -14.00
CA PHE A 35 -2.07 10.06 -12.87
C PHE A 35 -2.70 9.07 -11.89
N LEU A 36 -2.29 9.12 -10.62
CA LEU A 36 -2.70 8.15 -9.60
C LEU A 36 -3.57 8.80 -8.52
N ALA A 37 -3.21 10.01 -8.07
CA ALA A 37 -3.99 10.75 -7.08
C ALA A 37 -3.65 12.25 -7.12
N SER A 38 -4.60 13.09 -6.67
CA SER A 38 -4.36 14.50 -6.31
C SER A 38 -4.58 14.70 -4.83
N THR A 39 -3.74 15.52 -4.20
CA THR A 39 -3.93 15.98 -2.83
C THR A 39 -4.00 17.50 -2.82
N SER A 40 -4.70 18.10 -1.85
CA SER A 40 -4.66 19.56 -1.66
C SER A 40 -3.22 20.03 -1.42
N GLN A 41 -2.85 21.21 -1.94
CA GLN A 41 -1.54 21.82 -1.67
C GLN A 41 -1.33 22.15 -0.18
N THR A 42 -2.40 22.37 0.59
CA THR A 42 -2.32 22.71 2.01
C THR A 42 -2.11 21.50 2.93
N SER A 43 -2.17 20.27 2.41
CA SER A 43 -2.04 19.03 3.18
C SER A 43 -0.73 18.28 2.92
N GLY A 44 0.32 18.98 2.44
CA GLY A 44 1.56 18.37 1.96
C GLY A 44 2.23 17.37 2.92
N GLY A 45 2.11 17.55 4.23
CA GLY A 45 2.61 16.60 5.23
C GLY A 45 1.81 15.29 5.28
N GLU A 46 0.48 15.38 5.39
CA GLU A 46 -0.44 14.24 5.42
C GLU A 46 -0.41 13.48 4.09
N ALA A 47 -0.39 14.20 2.97
CA ALA A 47 -0.25 13.63 1.63
C ALA A 47 1.02 12.78 1.48
N ARG A 48 2.17 13.29 1.95
CA ARG A 48 3.44 12.56 1.92
C ARG A 48 3.42 11.33 2.84
N ALA A 49 2.85 11.46 4.04
CA ALA A 49 2.70 10.33 4.97
C ALA A 49 1.82 9.22 4.37
N ASN A 50 0.68 9.57 3.77
CA ASN A 50 -0.21 8.62 3.11
C ASN A 50 0.45 7.96 1.90
N ALA A 51 1.18 8.72 1.08
CA ALA A 51 1.93 8.16 -0.05
C ALA A 51 3.02 7.17 0.42
N GLN A 52 3.73 7.48 1.51
CA GLN A 52 4.71 6.58 2.10
C GLN A 52 4.05 5.32 2.70
N LEU A 53 2.86 5.44 3.28
CA LEU A 53 2.10 4.29 3.76
C LEU A 53 1.70 3.37 2.59
N MET A 54 1.18 3.95 1.52
CA MET A 54 0.79 3.23 0.30
C MET A 54 1.99 2.57 -0.40
N SER A 55 3.17 3.20 -0.36
CA SER A 55 4.37 2.61 -0.97
C SER A 55 4.80 1.33 -0.26
N CYS A 56 4.61 1.24 1.06
CA CYS A 56 4.89 0.04 1.86
C CYS A 56 3.75 -0.99 1.89
N ALA A 57 2.61 -0.73 1.22
CA ALA A 57 1.44 -1.59 1.27
C ALA A 57 1.73 -3.06 0.85
N PRO A 58 2.56 -3.34 -0.17
CA PRO A 58 2.92 -4.72 -0.52
C PRO A 58 3.65 -5.46 0.61
N GLU A 59 4.65 -4.85 1.24
CA GLU A 59 5.37 -5.44 2.37
C GLU A 59 4.47 -5.62 3.59
N MET A 60 3.55 -4.68 3.82
CA MET A 60 2.55 -4.83 4.88
C MET A 60 1.64 -6.02 4.61
N LEU A 61 1.20 -6.22 3.37
CA LEU A 61 0.39 -7.38 2.98
C LEU A 61 1.17 -8.69 3.18
N GLU A 62 2.43 -8.75 2.73
CA GLU A 62 3.29 -9.94 2.92
C GLU A 62 3.49 -10.26 4.42
N MET A 63 3.64 -9.24 5.26
CA MET A 63 3.74 -9.42 6.70
C MET A 63 2.43 -9.97 7.29
N LEU A 64 1.27 -9.46 6.86
CA LEU A 64 -0.03 -9.97 7.29
C LEU A 64 -0.23 -11.44 6.88
N GLU A 65 0.17 -11.81 5.66
CA GLU A 65 0.14 -13.20 5.18
C GLU A 65 1.09 -14.10 6.00
N ALA A 66 2.29 -13.63 6.33
CA ALA A 66 3.23 -14.39 7.17
C ALA A 66 2.70 -14.60 8.59
N ILE A 67 2.03 -13.59 9.17
CA ILE A 67 1.36 -13.72 10.47
C ILE A 67 0.24 -14.75 10.37
N GLN A 68 -0.58 -14.69 9.33
CA GLN A 68 -1.68 -15.63 9.10
C GLN A 68 -1.16 -17.07 9.01
N LEU A 69 -0.09 -17.31 8.23
CA LEU A 69 0.54 -18.63 8.12
C LEU A 69 1.08 -19.13 9.47
N THR A 70 1.70 -18.25 10.25
CA THR A 70 2.22 -18.61 11.59
C THR A 70 1.09 -19.01 12.55
N LEU A 71 -0.06 -18.32 12.47
CA LEU A 71 -1.25 -18.66 13.26
C LEU A 71 -1.89 -19.98 12.81
N ASP A 72 -1.84 -20.29 11.52
CA ASP A 72 -2.40 -21.52 10.96
C ASP A 72 -1.53 -22.76 11.27
N ASP A 73 -0.19 -22.61 11.30
CA ASP A 73 0.76 -23.69 11.65
C ASP A 73 0.79 -24.01 13.15
N GLY A 74 0.51 -23.01 13.99
CA GLY A 74 0.35 -23.14 15.44
C GLY A 74 -0.94 -23.88 15.80
N ARG A 75 -0.93 -25.21 15.72
CA ARG A 75 -2.02 -26.09 16.19
C ARG A 75 -2.58 -25.57 17.54
N ASN A 76 -3.89 -25.33 17.57
CA ASN A 76 -4.72 -24.82 18.68
C ASN A 76 -5.01 -23.31 18.72
N VAL A 77 -5.15 -22.64 17.58
CA VAL A 77 -6.14 -21.55 17.54
C VAL A 77 -7.50 -22.23 17.42
N GLU A 78 -8.19 -22.41 18.55
CA GLU A 78 -9.61 -22.74 18.52
C GLU A 78 -10.27 -21.88 17.45
N SER A 79 -10.88 -22.51 16.46
CA SER A 79 -11.62 -21.87 15.38
C SER A 79 -12.50 -20.75 15.97
N GLY A 80 -12.08 -19.49 15.87
CA GLY A 80 -12.84 -18.36 16.41
C GLY A 80 -12.08 -17.31 17.23
N SER A 81 -10.74 -17.19 17.19
CA SER A 81 -10.14 -15.95 17.69
C SER A 81 -10.56 -14.80 16.76
N MET A 82 -11.30 -13.83 17.29
CA MET A 82 -11.78 -12.64 16.57
C MET A 82 -10.65 -11.97 15.76
N PHE A 83 -9.42 -12.04 16.27
CA PHE A 83 -8.23 -11.53 15.60
C PHE A 83 -7.91 -12.27 14.29
N HIS A 84 -8.03 -13.59 14.25
CA HIS A 84 -7.80 -14.40 13.03
C HIS A 84 -8.81 -14.07 11.94
N ASP A 85 -10.09 -13.94 12.32
CA ASP A 85 -11.14 -13.54 11.38
C ASP A 85 -10.93 -12.13 10.85
N ILE A 86 -10.53 -11.18 11.70
CA ILE A 86 -10.17 -9.81 11.31
C ILE A 86 -9.01 -9.83 10.31
N LEU A 87 -7.94 -10.57 10.62
CA LEU A 87 -6.75 -10.66 9.77
C LEU A 87 -7.09 -11.25 8.39
N ARG A 88 -7.82 -12.37 8.36
CA ARG A 88 -8.28 -13.00 7.13
C ARG A 88 -9.14 -12.07 6.29
N ASN A 89 -10.09 -11.37 6.92
CA ASN A 89 -10.96 -10.42 6.24
C ASN A 89 -10.19 -9.21 5.71
N LEU A 90 -9.18 -8.74 6.44
CA LEU A 90 -8.33 -7.63 6.00
C LEU A 90 -7.51 -8.02 4.76
N ILE A 91 -6.84 -9.18 4.79
CA ILE A 91 -6.09 -9.71 3.64
C ILE A 91 -7.02 -9.87 2.43
N LYS A 92 -8.21 -10.46 2.62
CA LYS A 92 -9.20 -10.63 1.55
C LYS A 92 -9.64 -9.29 0.96
N SER A 93 -9.92 -8.30 1.79
CA SER A 93 -10.35 -6.96 1.34
C SER A 93 -9.24 -6.23 0.59
N ALA A 94 -7.97 -6.46 0.95
CA ALA A 94 -6.83 -5.86 0.27
C ALA A 94 -6.49 -6.51 -1.08
N THR A 95 -7.00 -7.71 -1.36
CA THR A 95 -6.60 -8.53 -2.52
C THR A 95 -7.72 -8.83 -3.51
N THR A 96 -8.99 -8.62 -3.13
CA THR A 96 -10.15 -8.86 -4.00
C THR A 96 -10.54 -7.56 -4.73
N ILE A 97 -10.65 -7.63 -6.07
CA ILE A 97 -11.13 -6.55 -6.94
C ILE A 97 -12.61 -6.78 -7.25
#